data_AF-A0AAJ2A3E3-F1
#
_entry.id   AF-A0AAJ2A3E3-F1
#
_cell.length_a   1.000
_cell.length_b   1.000
_cell.length_c   1.000
_cell.angle_alpha   90.00
_cell.angle_beta   90.00
_cell.angle_gamma   90.00
#
_symmetry.space_group_name_H-M   'P 1'
#
loop_
_entity.id
_entity.type
_entity.pdbx_description
1 polymer ?
#
loop_
_entity_poly.entity_id
_entity_poly.type
_entity_poly.pdbx_seq_one_letter_code
_entity_poly.pdbx_strand_id
1 'polypeptide(L)' 'MSLKGQVDDTDWSITCNTEQVTEGIVCSIGVEQHDAERGRFVHRFRHARIFDNEYEAVLAGLSEGMTWIRLRASGTIDV' A
#
# COMPACT_ATOMS: atom_id res chain seq x y z
N MET A 1 5.33 0.24 -18.35
CA MET A 1 3.84 0.30 -18.26
C MET A 1 3.53 0.79 -16.84
N SER A 2 2.27 0.91 -16.40
CA SER A 2 2.01 1.03 -14.95
C SER A 2 1.31 -0.22 -14.47
N LEU A 3 1.97 -0.98 -13.60
CA LEU A 3 1.37 -2.14 -12.94
C LEU A 3 0.64 -1.65 -11.69
N LYS A 4 -0.54 -2.22 -11.46
CA LYS A 4 -1.29 -2.03 -10.23
C LYS A 4 -1.49 -3.36 -9.55
N GLY A 5 -1.45 -3.35 -8.23
CA GLY A 5 -1.78 -4.49 -7.39
C GLY A 5 -2.83 -4.11 -6.36
N GLN A 6 -3.67 -5.06 -5.97
CA GLN A 6 -4.67 -4.86 -4.94
C GLN A 6 -4.83 -6.15 -4.13
N VAL A 7 -5.02 -5.99 -2.82
CA VAL A 7 -5.43 -7.06 -1.90
C VAL A 7 -6.60 -6.52 -1.11
N ASP A 8 -7.67 -7.31 -1.05
CA ASP A 8 -8.88 -6.97 -0.33
C ASP A 8 -9.15 -8.02 0.75
N ASP A 9 -9.60 -7.52 1.90
CA ASP A 9 -10.15 -8.27 3.03
C ASP A 9 -11.45 -7.58 3.47
N THR A 10 -12.17 -8.20 4.40
CA THR A 10 -13.47 -7.73 4.91
C THR A 10 -13.37 -6.30 5.44
N ASP A 11 -12.33 -6.02 6.22
CA ASP A 11 -12.17 -4.75 6.93
C ASP A 11 -11.21 -3.79 6.23
N TRP A 12 -10.41 -4.27 5.27
CA TRP A 12 -9.28 -3.53 4.72
C TRP A 12 -9.02 -3.82 3.25
N SER A 13 -8.60 -2.79 2.52
CA SER A 13 -8.02 -2.91 1.18
C SER A 13 -6.63 -2.28 1.13
N ILE A 14 -5.74 -2.90 0.37
CA ILE A 14 -4.42 -2.38 0.02
C ILE A 14 -4.39 -2.20 -1.49
N THR A 15 -3.97 -1.03 -1.95
CA THR A 15 -3.73 -0.73 -3.36
C THR A 15 -2.29 -0.32 -3.57
N CYS A 16 -1.70 -0.77 -4.67
CA CYS A 16 -0.36 -0.39 -5.10
C CYS A 16 -0.42 0.13 -6.53
N ASN A 17 0.25 1.25 -6.78
CA ASN A 17 0.37 1.83 -8.11
C ASN A 17 1.84 2.17 -8.38
N THR A 18 2.38 1.63 -9.48
CA THR A 18 3.75 1.89 -9.88
C THR A 18 3.86 3.04 -10.86
N GLU A 19 4.90 3.84 -10.72
CA GLU A 19 5.26 4.92 -11.61
C GLU A 19 6.73 4.81 -12.02
N GLN A 20 7.02 5.02 -13.31
CA GLN A 20 8.38 5.13 -13.80
C GLN A 20 8.91 6.54 -13.53
N VAL A 21 10.04 6.62 -12.85
CA VAL A 21 10.83 7.83 -12.64
C VAL A 21 12.21 7.67 -13.29
N THR A 22 13.01 8.74 -13.31
CA THR A 22 14.37 8.74 -13.87
C THR A 22 15.27 7.68 -13.27
N GLU A 23 15.08 7.39 -11.98
CA GLU A 23 15.94 6.49 -11.20
C GLU A 23 15.46 5.03 -11.19
N GLY A 24 14.27 4.73 -11.76
CA GLY A 24 13.68 3.39 -11.75
C GLY A 24 12.16 3.44 -11.55
N ILE A 25 11.60 2.43 -10.89
CA ILE A 25 10.17 2.31 -10.57
C ILE A 25 9.93 2.63 -9.11
N VAL A 26 8.87 3.39 -8.82
CA VAL A 26 8.43 3.68 -7.46
C VAL A 26 7.01 3.20 -7.25
N CYS A 27 6.69 2.79 -6.02
CA CYS A 27 5.37 2.28 -5.66
C CYS A 27 4.68 3.20 -4.66
N SER A 28 3.50 3.70 -5.03
CA SER A 28 2.57 4.33 -4.09
C SER A 28 1.65 3.27 -3.50
N ILE A 29 1.54 3.25 -2.17
CA ILE A 29 0.74 2.31 -1.40
C ILE A 29 -0.43 3.08 -0.80
N GLY A 30 -1.65 2.57 -0.98
CA GLY A 30 -2.85 3.06 -0.33
C GLY A 30 -3.45 1.96 0.53
N VAL A 31 -3.79 2.28 1.77
CA VAL A 31 -4.52 1.39 2.68
C VAL A 31 -5.86 2.05 3.02
N GLU A 32 -6.93 1.28 2.95
CA GLU A 32 -8.29 1.73 3.17
C GLU A 32 -8.97 0.81 4.17
N GLN A 33 -9.55 1.38 5.23
CA GLN A 33 -10.38 0.64 6.18
C GLN A 33 -11.85 0.78 5.79
N HIS A 34 -12.52 -0.35 5.67
CA HIS A 34 -13.96 -0.46 5.45
C HIS A 34 -14.68 -0.56 6.80
N ASP A 35 -14.78 0.54 7.54
CA ASP A 35 -15.60 0.58 8.77
C ASP A 35 -16.93 1.31 8.48
N ALA A 36 -18.02 0.55 8.49
CA ALA A 36 -19.36 1.08 8.25
C ALA A 36 -19.85 2.02 9.36
N GLU A 37 -19.30 1.90 10.59
CA GLU A 37 -19.73 2.67 11.76
C GLU A 37 -18.80 3.86 12.05
N ARG A 38 -17.49 3.70 11.84
CA ARG A 38 -16.48 4.74 12.14
C ARG A 38 -16.10 5.60 10.92
N GLY A 39 -16.63 5.26 9.76
CA GLY A 39 -16.32 5.93 8.51
C GLY A 39 -15.08 5.38 7.83
N ARG A 40 -14.96 5.71 6.54
CA ARG A 40 -13.87 5.25 5.68
C ARG A 40 -12.56 5.93 6.08
N PHE A 41 -11.58 5.15 6.51
CA PHE A 41 -10.22 5.63 6.72
C PHE A 41 -9.37 5.33 5.48
N VAL A 42 -8.57 6.30 5.03
CA VAL A 42 -7.65 6.12 3.90
C VAL A 42 -6.31 6.72 4.25
N HIS A 43 -5.24 5.95 4.11
CA HIS A 43 -3.87 6.42 4.23
C HIS A 43 -3.07 6.07 2.98
N ARG A 44 -2.23 7.01 2.52
CA ARG A 44 -1.37 6.81 1.34
C ARG A 44 0.06 7.21 1.66
N PHE A 45 0.98 6.38 1.23
CA PHE A 45 2.42 6.58 1.41
C PHE A 45 3.18 5.95 0.25
N ARG A 46 4.48 6.22 0.16
CA ARG A 46 5.35 5.69 -0.91
C ARG A 46 6.33 4.70 -0.30
N HIS A 47 6.53 3.57 -0.98
CA HIS A 47 7.57 2.62 -0.59
C HIS A 47 8.94 3.32 -0.61
N ALA A 48 9.78 3.09 0.40
CA ALA A 48 11.03 3.83 0.58
C ALA A 48 12.11 3.51 -0.48
N ARG A 49 11.99 2.35 -1.15
CA ARG A 49 12.93 1.88 -2.19
C ARG A 49 12.46 2.24 -3.60
N ILE A 50 13.45 2.36 -4.49
CA ILE A 50 13.28 2.38 -5.94
C ILE A 50 13.58 0.97 -6.46
N PHE A 51 12.83 0.51 -7.46
CA PHE A 51 12.89 -0.84 -8.01
C PHE A 51 13.27 -0.84 -9.49
N ASP A 52 13.85 -1.94 -9.96
CA ASP A 52 14.23 -2.09 -11.36
C ASP A 52 13.04 -2.46 -12.26
N ASN A 53 11.97 -3.02 -11.69
CA ASN A 53 10.78 -3.44 -12.44
C ASN A 53 9.48 -3.26 -11.64
N GLU A 54 8.35 -3.19 -12.37
CA GLU A 54 7.04 -2.93 -11.76
C GLU A 54 6.53 -4.10 -10.88
N TYR A 55 6.87 -5.35 -11.21
CA TYR A 55 6.40 -6.53 -10.47
C TYR A 55 6.94 -6.57 -9.05
N GLU A 56 8.25 -6.38 -8.88
CA GLU A 56 8.88 -6.30 -7.56
C GLU A 56 8.36 -5.12 -6.75
N ALA A 57 8.16 -3.97 -7.39
CA ALA A 57 7.62 -2.78 -6.74
C ALA A 57 6.22 -3.04 -6.18
N VAL A 58 5.34 -3.70 -6.94
CA VAL A 58 3.99 -4.06 -6.48
C VAL A 58 4.03 -5.08 -5.34
N LEU A 59 4.81 -6.15 -5.46
CA LEU A 59 4.87 -7.17 -4.41
C LEU A 59 5.41 -6.61 -3.09
N ALA A 60 6.46 -5.79 -3.16
CA ALA A 60 7.00 -5.12 -1.99
C ALA A 60 5.99 -4.14 -1.39
N GLY A 61 5.31 -3.35 -2.23
CA GLY A 61 4.26 -2.42 -1.78
C GLY A 61 3.10 -3.12 -1.08
N LEU A 62 2.62 -4.25 -1.62
CA LEU A 62 1.56 -5.04 -0.99
C LEU A 62 2.02 -5.63 0.35
N SER A 63 3.26 -6.12 0.43
CA SER A 63 3.84 -6.64 1.67
C SER A 63 3.99 -5.55 2.76
N GLU A 64 4.43 -4.36 2.38
CA GLU A 64 4.52 -3.22 3.29
C GLU A 64 3.13 -2.76 3.75
N GLY A 65 2.15 -2.67 2.84
CA GLY A 65 0.76 -2.37 3.19
C GLY A 65 0.16 -3.36 4.19
N MET A 66 0.40 -4.66 4.02
CA MET A 66 -0.04 -5.69 4.98
C MET A 66 0.62 -5.51 6.35
N THR A 67 1.91 -5.15 6.37
CA THR A 67 2.64 -4.89 7.62
C THR A 67 2.08 -3.64 8.32
N TRP A 68 1.83 -2.57 7.57
CA TRP A 68 1.26 -1.34 8.08
C TRP A 68 -0.10 -1.58 8.75
N ILE A 69 -1.01 -2.34 8.10
CA ILE A 69 -2.32 -2.68 8.67
C ILE A 69 -2.16 -3.45 9.98
N ARG A 70 -1.25 -4.43 10.04
CA ARG A 70 -0.96 -5.17 11.27
C ARG A 70 -0.45 -4.26 12.39
N LEU A 71 0.42 -3.31 12.07
CA LEU A 71 0.94 -2.34 13.05
C LEU A 71 -0.18 -1.43 13.58
N ARG A 72 -1.06 -0.93 12.71
CA ARG A 72 -2.21 -0.11 13.12
C ARG A 72 -3.21 -0.90 13.96
N ALA A 73 -3.53 -2.13 13.56
CA ALA A 73 -4.42 -3.01 14.31
C ALA A 73 -3.88 -3.34 15.71
N SER A 74 -2.55 -3.40 15.87
CA SER A 74 -1.90 -3.59 17.18
C SER A 74 -1.79 -2.33 18.04
N GLY A 75 -2.17 -1.15 17.51
CA GLY A 75 -1.98 0.14 18.17
C GLY A 75 -0.52 0.62 18.22
N THR A 76 0.38 -0.01 17.44
CA THR A 76 1.79 0.43 17.36
C THR A 76 1.93 1.76 16.61
N ILE A 77 1.02 2.00 15.65
CA ILE A 77 0.91 3.27 14.92
C ILE A 77 -0.55 3.74 14.99
N ASP A 78 -0.74 5.06 15.06
CA ASP A 78 -2.06 5.70 15.20
C ASP A 78 -2.29 6.79 14.12
N VAL A 79 -1.68 6.58 12.96
CA VAL A 79 -1.85 7.41 11.76
C VAL A 79 -3.11 7.07 10.98
#